data_AF-A0A820A3T9-F1
#
_entry.id   AF-A0A820A3T9-F1
#
_cell.length_a   1.000
_cell.length_b   1.000
_cell.length_c   1.000
_cell.angle_alpha   90.00
_cell.angle_beta   90.00
_cell.angle_gamma   90.00
#
_symmetry.space_group_name_H-M   'P 1'
#
loop_
_entity.id
_entity.type
_entity.pdbx_description
1 polymer ?
#
loop_
_entity_poly.entity_id
_entity_poly.type
_entity_poly.pdbx_seq_one_letter_code
_entity_poly.pdbx_strand_id
1 'polypeptide(L)'
;MVDVSHGMQEDSVLERHVGDLGNIEVDADGIGHVVICDWVISLGFNKTRNVIDLPLMVHNLTDDGGHTGHGESDMTGNAGPRIACGTIRLD
;
A
#
# COMPACT_ATOMS: atom_id res chain seq x y z
N MET A 1 -0.62 14.44 -2.56
CA MET A 1 -0.52 13.27 -3.44
C MET A 1 0.24 13.73 -4.67
N VAL A 2 1.42 13.17 -4.90
CA VAL A 2 2.04 13.23 -6.23
C VAL A 2 1.21 12.27 -7.09
N ASP A 3 0.77 12.74 -8.25
CA ASP A 3 -0.02 11.98 -9.22
C ASP A 3 0.94 11.09 -10.01
N VAL A 4 1.27 9.95 -9.42
CA VAL A 4 2.14 8.91 -9.99
C VAL A 4 1.33 7.63 -10.06
N SER A 5 1.65 6.74 -11.00
CA SER A 5 1.02 5.43 -11.09
C SER A 5 1.29 4.59 -9.84
N HIS A 6 0.41 3.62 -9.61
CA HIS A 6 0.58 2.54 -8.65
C HIS A 6 1.89 1.78 -8.90
N GLY A 7 2.55 1.35 -7.83
CA GLY A 7 3.79 0.57 -7.86
C GLY A 7 3.93 -0.37 -6.66
N MET A 8 5.09 -1.01 -6.55
CA MET A 8 5.46 -1.85 -5.40
C MET A 8 6.22 -1.06 -4.33
N GLN A 9 6.36 -1.63 -3.13
CA GLN A 9 7.12 -1.01 -2.04
C GLN A 9 8.58 -0.71 -2.45
N GLU A 10 9.19 -1.55 -3.25
CA GLU A 10 10.60 -1.44 -3.63
C GLU A 10 10.84 -0.36 -4.71
N ASP A 11 9.78 0.12 -5.36
CA ASP A 11 9.89 1.09 -6.44
C ASP A 11 10.32 2.47 -5.95
N SER A 12 10.86 3.25 -6.88
CA SER A 12 11.34 4.59 -6.58
C SER A 12 10.18 5.50 -6.16
N VAL A 13 10.47 6.55 -5.40
CA VAL A 13 9.43 7.50 -4.93
C VAL A 13 8.72 8.27 -6.05
N LEU A 14 9.17 8.13 -7.30
CA LEU A 14 8.54 8.71 -8.48
C LEU A 14 7.65 7.70 -9.23
N GLU A 15 7.65 6.43 -8.82
CA GLU A 15 7.05 5.30 -9.55
C GLU A 15 6.13 4.45 -8.65
N ARG A 16 5.69 5.00 -7.51
CA ARG A 16 4.68 4.38 -6.63
C ARG A 16 3.92 5.45 -5.85
N HIS A 17 2.69 5.16 -5.46
CA HIS A 17 2.02 6.00 -4.49
C HIS A 17 2.72 5.94 -3.13
N VAL A 18 2.50 6.97 -2.32
CA VAL A 18 2.97 7.01 -0.92
C VAL A 18 2.46 5.83 -0.11
N GLY A 19 1.24 5.35 -0.39
CA GLY A 19 0.58 4.30 0.37
C GLY A 19 0.83 2.89 -0.13
N ASP A 20 1.61 2.70 -1.19
CA ASP A 20 1.81 1.37 -1.80
C ASP A 20 2.81 0.57 -0.97
N LEU A 21 2.32 -0.20 0.00
CA LEU A 21 3.16 -0.99 0.92
C LEU A 21 3.35 -2.44 0.48
N GLY A 22 2.89 -2.79 -0.73
CA GLY A 22 3.04 -4.12 -1.32
C GLY A 22 2.10 -5.17 -0.72
N ASN A 23 2.56 -6.42 -0.74
CA ASN A 23 1.77 -7.60 -0.40
C ASN A 23 2.12 -8.18 0.99
N ILE A 24 1.14 -8.85 1.60
CA ILE A 24 1.31 -9.62 2.84
C ILE A 24 1.19 -11.10 2.49
N GLU A 25 2.15 -11.92 2.92
CA GLU A 25 2.03 -13.38 2.84
C GLU A 25 1.24 -13.91 4.04
N VAL A 26 0.29 -14.78 3.76
CA VAL A 26 -0.55 -15.45 4.77
C VAL A 26 -0.35 -16.96 4.67
N ASP A 27 -0.33 -17.64 5.80
CA ASP A 27 -0.22 -19.09 5.84
C ASP A 27 -1.54 -19.79 5.46
N ALA A 28 -1.53 -21.13 5.48
CA ALA A 28 -2.69 -21.95 5.14
C ALA A 28 -3.88 -21.78 6.10
N ASP A 29 -3.66 -21.27 7.31
CA ASP A 29 -4.69 -20.95 8.30
C ASP A 29 -5.22 -19.51 8.14
N GLY A 30 -4.67 -18.74 7.20
CA GLY A 30 -5.03 -17.36 6.93
C GLY A 30 -4.37 -16.35 7.86
N ILE A 31 -3.28 -16.73 8.54
CA ILE A 31 -2.55 -15.86 9.46
C ILE A 31 -1.33 -15.28 8.74
N GLY A 32 -1.21 -13.96 8.75
CA GLY A 32 -0.06 -13.23 8.21
C GLY A 32 0.69 -12.49 9.32
N HIS A 33 2.00 -12.68 9.37
CA HIS A 33 2.91 -11.88 10.21
C HIS A 33 3.79 -11.03 9.31
N VAL A 34 3.69 -9.71 9.43
CA VAL A 34 4.38 -8.79 8.53
C VAL A 34 5.13 -7.71 9.29
N VAL A 35 6.34 -7.42 8.82
CA VAL A 35 7.12 -6.24 9.19
C VAL A 35 7.53 -5.55 7.90
N ILE A 36 6.91 -4.40 7.63
CA ILE A 36 7.22 -3.57 6.47
C ILE A 36 8.07 -2.39 6.94
N CYS A 37 9.24 -2.20 6.31
CA CYS A 37 10.09 -1.04 6.51
C CYS A 37 10.03 -0.14 5.28
N ASP A 38 9.48 1.06 5.42
CA ASP A 38 9.26 1.99 4.32
C ASP A 38 9.86 3.36 4.62
N TRP A 39 10.52 3.97 3.63
CA TRP A 39 11.14 5.30 3.73
C TRP A 39 10.34 6.41 3.05
N VAL A 40 9.20 6.07 2.44
CA VAL A 40 8.34 7.02 1.73
C VAL A 40 7.30 7.58 2.70
N ILE A 41 6.56 6.73 3.41
CA ILE A 41 5.56 7.16 4.40
C ILE A 41 6.22 7.94 5.54
N SER A 42 5.44 8.81 6.18
CA SER A 42 5.88 9.56 7.35
C SER A 42 4.84 9.59 8.45
N LEU A 43 5.31 9.75 9.69
CA LEU A 43 4.49 9.96 10.87
C LEU A 43 4.62 11.42 11.33
N GLY A 44 4.01 12.33 10.56
CA GLY A 44 3.87 13.75 10.92
C GLY A 44 5.00 14.70 10.48
N PHE A 45 6.21 14.21 10.20
CA PHE A 45 7.33 15.09 9.80
C PHE A 45 7.24 15.58 8.34
N ASN A 46 6.53 14.86 7.46
CA ASN A 46 6.28 15.28 6.09
C ASN A 46 4.78 15.31 5.79
N LYS A 47 4.20 16.52 5.68
CA LYS A 47 2.75 16.70 5.49
C LYS A 47 2.19 15.99 4.25
N THR A 48 2.93 15.90 3.15
CA THR A 48 2.41 15.30 1.91
C THR A 48 2.51 13.77 1.90
N ARG A 49 3.28 13.20 2.83
CA ARG A 49 3.46 11.75 3.01
C ARG A 49 2.98 11.26 4.38
N ASN A 50 2.24 12.10 5.10
CA ASN A 50 1.78 11.78 6.44
C ASN A 50 0.65 10.76 6.38
N VAL A 51 0.82 9.62 7.06
CA VAL A 51 -0.20 8.56 7.11
C VAL A 51 -1.01 8.57 8.40
N ILE A 52 -0.68 9.43 9.36
CA ILE A 52 -1.49 9.61 10.58
C ILE A 52 -2.92 10.04 10.19
N ASP A 53 -3.89 9.41 10.83
CA ASP A 53 -5.34 9.57 10.63
C ASP A 53 -5.86 9.07 9.27
N LEU A 54 -5.01 8.45 8.46
CA LEU A 54 -5.41 7.75 7.24
C LEU A 54 -5.68 6.27 7.52
N PRO A 55 -6.53 5.61 6.71
CA PRO A 55 -6.78 4.18 6.84
C PRO A 55 -5.65 3.35 6.23
N LEU A 56 -5.22 2.31 6.95
CA LEU A 56 -4.54 1.15 6.38
C LEU A 56 -5.61 0.18 5.87
N MET A 57 -5.44 -0.35 4.66
CA MET A 57 -6.38 -1.27 4.00
C MET A 57 -5.72 -2.62 3.76
N VAL A 58 -6.49 -3.70 3.91
CA VAL A 58 -6.11 -5.04 3.45
C VAL A 58 -7.07 -5.44 2.33
N HIS A 59 -6.51 -5.92 1.23
CA HIS A 59 -7.22 -6.35 0.04
C HIS A 59 -7.30 -7.88 -0.05
N ASN A 60 -8.22 -8.44 -0.84
CA ASN A 60 -8.46 -9.89 -0.92
C ASN A 60 -7.65 -10.62 -2.00
N LEU A 61 -7.06 -9.90 -2.96
CA LEU A 61 -6.20 -10.45 -4.00
C LEU A 61 -4.80 -9.86 -3.89
N THR A 62 -3.85 -10.54 -4.52
CA THR A 62 -2.48 -10.07 -4.66
C THR A 62 -2.43 -8.79 -5.49
N ASP A 63 -1.73 -7.79 -4.98
CA ASP A 63 -1.36 -6.58 -5.71
C ASP A 63 -0.33 -6.94 -6.80
N ASP A 64 -0.55 -6.47 -8.02
CA ASP A 64 0.27 -6.76 -9.19
C ASP A 64 1.37 -5.72 -9.47
N GLY A 65 1.45 -4.66 -8.67
CA GLY A 65 2.49 -3.64 -8.73
C GLY A 65 2.34 -2.66 -9.89
N GLY A 66 1.19 -2.58 -10.56
CA GLY A 66 1.05 -1.67 -11.70
C GLY A 66 1.80 -2.17 -12.94
N HIS A 67 2.07 -3.47 -13.00
CA HIS A 67 2.91 -4.07 -14.05
C HIS A 67 2.11 -4.92 -15.04
N THR A 68 0.78 -4.87 -14.99
CA THR A 68 -0.07 -5.57 -15.95
C THR A 68 -0.70 -4.59 -16.94
N GLY A 69 -1.02 -5.08 -18.14
CA GLY A 69 -1.72 -4.27 -19.15
C GLY A 69 -3.20 -4.01 -18.84
N HIS A 70 -3.65 -4.33 -17.62
CA HIS A 70 -5.03 -4.13 -17.19
C HIS A 70 -5.20 -2.69 -16.67
N GLY A 71 -6.30 -2.03 -17.05
CA GLY A 71 -6.49 -0.59 -16.77
C GLY A 71 -6.54 -0.23 -15.27
N GLU A 72 -6.87 -1.18 -14.39
CA GLU A 72 -6.88 -0.96 -12.93
C GLU A 72 -5.52 -1.26 -12.26
N SER A 73 -4.54 -1.81 -13.00
CA SER A 73 -3.20 -2.11 -12.50
C SER A 73 -2.50 -0.83 -12.05
N ASP A 74 -2.42 0.16 -12.96
CA ASP A 74 -1.78 1.46 -12.71
C ASP A 74 -2.45 2.29 -11.61
N MET A 75 -3.65 1.90 -11.15
CA MET A 75 -4.42 2.65 -10.17
C MET A 75 -4.51 1.98 -8.81
N THR A 76 -4.60 0.64 -8.78
CA THR A 76 -4.97 -0.11 -7.57
C THR A 76 -4.25 -1.44 -7.43
N GLY A 77 -3.31 -1.74 -8.34
CA GLY A 77 -2.60 -3.01 -8.37
C GLY A 77 -3.49 -4.23 -8.62
N ASN A 78 -4.73 -4.04 -9.11
CA ASN A 78 -5.73 -5.10 -9.24
C ASN A 78 -5.95 -5.94 -7.95
N ALA A 79 -5.70 -5.37 -6.76
CA ALA A 79 -5.77 -6.11 -5.50
C ALA A 79 -7.21 -6.50 -5.08
N GLY A 80 -8.23 -6.06 -5.82
CA GLY A 80 -9.63 -6.42 -5.59
C GLY A 80 -10.27 -5.75 -4.37
N PRO A 81 -11.41 -6.27 -3.87
CA PRO A 81 -12.13 -5.71 -2.71
C PRO A 81 -11.30 -5.53 -1.44
N ARG A 82 -11.63 -4.48 -0.67
CA ARG A 82 -11.09 -4.20 0.67
C ARG A 82 -11.79 -5.09 1.70
N ILE A 83 -11.04 -5.93 2.40
CA ILE A 83 -11.57 -6.90 3.38
C ILE A 83 -11.41 -6.46 4.84
N ALA A 84 -10.46 -5.58 5.11
CA ALA A 84 -10.28 -4.99 6.43
C ALA A 84 -9.69 -3.58 6.32
N CYS A 85 -9.92 -2.76 7.34
CA CYS A 85 -9.29 -1.46 7.46
C CYS A 85 -9.10 -1.06 8.92
N GLY A 86 -8.16 -0.14 9.16
CA GLY A 86 -7.92 0.45 10.48
C GLY A 86 -7.26 1.83 10.34
N THR A 87 -7.62 2.77 11.20
CA THR A 87 -7.03 4.11 11.18
C THR A 87 -5.70 4.13 11.92
N ILE A 88 -4.67 4.69 11.30
CA ILE A 88 -3.36 4.89 11.93
C ILE A 88 -3.47 6.05 12.93
N ARG A 89 -3.13 5.80 14.20
CA ARG A 89 -3.11 6.81 15.27
C ARG A 89 -1.75 6.82 15.96
N LEU A 90 -1.43 7.95 16.57
CA LEU A 90 -0.37 8.03 17.57
C LEU A 90 -1.01 7.80 18.94
N ASP A 91 -0.32 7.03 19.78
CA ASP A 91 -0.66 6.82 21.17
C ASP A 91 -0.11 7.95 22.07
#